data_AF-A0A9D2ZX13-F1
#
_entry.id   AF-A0A9D2ZX13-F1
#
_cell.length_a   1.000
_cell.length_b   1.000
_cell.length_c   1.000
_cell.angle_alpha   90.00
_cell.angle_beta   90.00
_cell.angle_gamma   90.00
#
_symmetry.space_group_name_H-M   'P 1'
#
loop_
_entity.id
_entity.type
_entity.pdbx_description
1 polymer ?
#
loop_
_entity_poly.entity_id
_entity_poly.type
_entity_poly.pdbx_seq_one_letter_code
_entity_poly.pdbx_strand_id
1 'polypeptide(L)'
;MTTTPLTRTSFAAFASATAVCALALTGCGTTDTETPADAKSQASASCADDSSTTSADPVSVTDDTGHEIKLDKPAAKVVSLEWQYTEDLLSLCVGPAAVADAKGFTTWDTAEKLPDSTTDVGTRQEPNVESILSADPDLVIIET
;
A
#
# COMPACT_ATOMS: atom_id res chain seq x y z
N MET A 1 -63.28 -32.01 -34.88
CA MET A 1 -62.33 -31.50 -35.88
C MET A 1 -62.82 -30.14 -36.33
N THR A 2 -62.23 -29.08 -35.78
CA THR A 2 -62.55 -27.69 -36.12
C THR A 2 -61.27 -26.89 -35.89
N THR A 3 -60.59 -26.56 -36.98
CA THR A 3 -59.33 -25.81 -37.02
C THR A 3 -59.64 -24.32 -37.19
N THR A 4 -59.24 -23.49 -36.23
CA THR A 4 -59.27 -22.03 -36.34
C THR A 4 -57.88 -21.53 -36.74
N PRO A 5 -57.73 -20.71 -37.80
CA PRO A 5 -56.42 -20.19 -38.22
C PRO A 5 -56.00 -18.96 -37.40
N LEU A 6 -54.72 -18.90 -37.01
CA LEU A 6 -54.07 -17.71 -36.45
C LEU A 6 -53.66 -16.76 -37.57
N THR A 7 -54.12 -15.52 -37.48
CA THR A 7 -53.77 -14.41 -38.37
C THR A 7 -52.39 -13.87 -38.02
N ARG A 8 -51.49 -13.80 -39.00
CA ARG A 8 -50.16 -13.18 -38.90
C ARG A 8 -50.28 -11.67 -38.95
N THR A 9 -49.93 -10.98 -37.87
CA THR A 9 -49.75 -9.52 -37.88
C THR A 9 -48.29 -9.17 -38.16
N SER A 10 -48.13 -8.35 -39.19
CA SER A 10 -46.87 -7.90 -39.77
C SER A 10 -46.06 -7.03 -38.80
N PHE A 11 -44.83 -7.45 -38.50
CA PHE A 11 -43.81 -6.59 -37.90
C PHE A 11 -43.20 -5.71 -39.00
N ALA A 12 -43.66 -4.46 -39.08
CA ALA A 12 -43.02 -3.44 -39.90
C ALA A 12 -42.55 -2.28 -39.01
N ALA A 13 -41.24 -2.01 -39.14
CA ALA A 13 -40.61 -0.70 -39.03
C ALA A 13 -40.68 0.05 -37.69
N PHE A 14 -39.58 -0.03 -36.93
CA PHE A 14 -39.00 1.16 -36.30
C PHE A 14 -37.49 1.16 -36.55
N ALA A 15 -37.09 1.83 -37.62
CA ALA A 15 -35.72 2.21 -37.91
C ALA A 15 -35.61 3.74 -37.73
N SER A 16 -34.80 4.19 -36.78
CA SER A 16 -33.92 5.36 -36.86
C SER A 16 -33.69 6.04 -35.51
N ALA A 17 -32.44 6.48 -35.32
CA ALA A 17 -32.01 7.59 -34.47
C ALA A 17 -31.85 7.34 -32.96
N THR A 18 -30.79 6.63 -32.55
CA THR A 18 -29.87 7.11 -31.48
C THR A 18 -28.50 6.44 -31.61
N ALA A 19 -27.83 6.65 -32.74
CA ALA A 19 -26.37 6.51 -32.82
C ALA A 19 -25.76 7.87 -32.48
N VAL A 20 -24.63 7.88 -31.76
CA VAL A 20 -23.91 9.03 -31.18
C VAL A 20 -24.28 9.29 -29.72
N CYS A 21 -23.53 8.64 -28.83
CA CYS A 21 -23.11 9.13 -27.50
C CYS A 21 -22.27 8.09 -26.69
N ALA A 22 -21.86 6.97 -27.29
CA ALA A 22 -21.13 5.88 -26.59
C ALA A 22 -19.61 5.83 -26.88
N LEU A 23 -18.96 6.96 -27.17
CA LEU A 23 -17.52 6.98 -27.53
C LEU A 23 -16.67 7.99 -26.73
N ALA A 24 -17.15 8.48 -25.58
CA ALA A 24 -16.42 9.47 -24.78
C ALA A 24 -15.89 8.93 -23.43
N LEU A 25 -15.69 7.61 -23.29
CA LEU A 25 -15.21 7.00 -22.03
C LEU A 25 -14.01 6.05 -22.21
N THR A 26 -13.05 6.41 -23.07
CA THR A 26 -11.72 5.77 -23.08
C THR A 26 -10.66 6.86 -23.03
N GLY A 27 -10.38 7.33 -21.82
CA GLY A 27 -9.40 8.39 -21.57
C GLY A 27 -8.91 8.34 -20.13
N CYS A 28 -8.10 7.32 -19.82
CA CYS A 28 -7.11 7.22 -18.73
C CYS A 28 -6.57 5.78 -18.76
N GLY A 29 -5.29 5.46 -18.86
CA GLY A 29 -4.03 6.15 -19.09
C GLY A 29 -3.03 5.00 -19.20
N THR A 30 -2.32 4.89 -20.32
CA THR A 30 -1.22 3.93 -20.42
C THR A 30 -0.02 4.60 -19.76
N THR A 31 0.32 4.20 -18.55
CA THR A 31 1.63 4.57 -18.00
C THR A 31 2.66 3.77 -18.77
N ASP A 32 3.34 4.44 -19.70
CA ASP A 32 4.61 3.98 -20.24
C ASP A 32 5.55 3.74 -19.06
N THR A 33 5.96 2.48 -18.89
CA THR A 33 7.01 2.12 -17.94
C THR A 33 8.36 2.41 -18.58
N GLU A 34 8.69 3.69 -18.67
CA GLU A 34 10.10 4.06 -18.70
C GLU A 34 10.63 3.86 -17.27
N THR A 35 11.33 2.75 -17.04
CA THR A 35 12.09 2.53 -15.82
C THR A 35 13.14 3.64 -15.69
N PRO A 36 13.01 4.58 -14.74
CA PRO A 36 14.12 5.45 -14.42
C PRO A 36 15.13 4.57 -13.68
N ALA A 37 16.31 4.41 -14.28
CA ALA A 37 17.46 3.78 -13.67
C ALA A 37 18.05 4.69 -12.57
N ASP A 38 17.26 4.96 -11.53
CA ASP A 38 17.63 5.58 -10.25
C ASP A 38 16.47 5.50 -9.23
N ALA A 39 15.60 4.48 -9.35
CA ALA A 39 14.53 4.26 -8.38
C ALA A 39 15.14 3.82 -7.04
N LYS A 40 15.21 4.75 -6.06
CA LYS A 40 15.14 4.33 -4.66
C LYS A 40 13.90 3.45 -4.55
N SER A 41 14.06 2.21 -4.10
CA SER A 41 12.94 1.29 -3.85
C SER A 41 11.90 2.04 -3.01
N GLN A 42 10.80 2.43 -3.63
CA GLN A 42 9.72 3.07 -2.89
C GLN A 42 9.10 2.05 -1.93
N ALA A 43 8.73 2.52 -0.75
CA ALA A 43 8.18 1.67 0.31
C ALA A 43 6.81 1.11 -0.08
N SER A 44 6.02 1.88 -0.83
CA SER A 44 4.71 1.50 -1.37
C SER A 44 4.57 1.98 -2.81
N ALA A 45 3.73 1.30 -3.59
CA ALA A 45 3.33 1.75 -4.93
C ALA A 45 2.50 3.04 -4.89
N SER A 46 1.82 3.31 -3.76
CA SER A 46 1.02 4.53 -3.57
C SER A 46 1.88 5.79 -3.43
N CYS A 47 3.19 5.63 -3.21
CA CYS A 47 4.15 6.71 -2.99
C CYS A 47 4.69 7.36 -4.27
N ALA A 48 4.28 6.89 -5.46
CA ALA A 48 4.79 7.42 -6.72
C ALA A 48 4.48 8.90 -6.91
N ASP A 49 3.32 9.35 -6.41
CA ASP A 49 2.84 10.73 -6.53
C ASP A 49 2.97 11.51 -5.21
N ASP A 50 3.65 10.96 -4.19
CA ASP A 50 3.83 11.69 -2.93
C ASP A 50 4.74 12.90 -3.15
N SER A 51 4.15 14.08 -2.96
CA SER A 51 4.83 15.38 -3.03
C SER A 51 5.00 16.00 -1.65
N SER A 52 4.70 15.23 -0.59
CA SER A 52 4.94 15.66 0.77
C SER A 52 6.42 15.90 1.01
N THR A 53 6.73 16.87 1.86
CA THR A 53 8.10 17.12 2.31
C THR A 53 8.19 16.69 3.77
N THR A 54 9.02 15.69 4.04
CA THR A 54 9.34 15.30 5.41
C THR A 54 10.05 16.46 6.12
N SER A 55 9.57 16.85 7.29
CA SER A 55 10.28 17.83 8.13
C SER A 55 11.65 17.30 8.52
N ALA A 56 12.60 18.19 8.78
CA ALA A 56 13.90 17.85 9.37
C ALA A 56 13.98 18.21 10.87
N ASP A 57 12.89 18.72 11.44
CA ASP A 57 12.84 19.22 12.81
C ASP A 57 12.86 18.08 13.84
N PRO A 58 13.34 18.33 15.07
CA PRO A 58 13.22 17.39 16.17
C PRO A 58 11.78 16.95 16.43
N VAL A 59 11.60 15.67 16.80
CA VAL A 59 10.30 15.06 17.11
C VAL A 59 10.25 14.69 18.59
N SER A 60 9.16 15.03 19.26
CA SER A 60 8.89 14.63 20.65
C SER A 60 7.50 14.04 20.74
N VAL A 61 7.39 12.81 21.24
CA VAL A 61 6.12 12.08 21.40
C VAL A 61 6.09 11.45 22.79
N THR A 62 4.94 11.47 23.44
CA THR A 62 4.71 10.67 24.65
C THR A 62 3.95 9.42 24.24
N ASP A 63 4.51 8.25 24.55
CA ASP A 63 3.83 6.97 24.27
C ASP A 63 2.68 6.73 25.25
N ASP A 64 1.93 5.66 25.00
CA ASP A 64 0.79 5.23 25.83
C ASP A 64 1.20 4.71 27.22
N THR A 65 2.47 4.35 27.41
CA THR A 65 3.04 4.04 28.73
C THR A 65 3.45 5.29 29.52
N GLY A 66 3.39 6.46 28.90
CA GLY A 66 3.73 7.75 29.50
C GLY A 66 5.20 8.12 29.41
N HIS A 67 6.01 7.39 28.62
CA HIS A 67 7.40 7.75 28.38
C HIS A 67 7.53 8.79 27.26
N GLU A 68 8.40 9.76 27.46
CA GLU A 68 8.71 10.77 26.45
C GLU A 68 9.85 10.27 25.56
N ILE A 69 9.56 10.13 24.27
CA ILE A 69 10.52 9.78 23.22
C ILE A 69 10.91 11.07 22.49
N LYS A 70 12.22 11.34 22.44
CA LYS A 70 12.81 12.50 21.75
C LYS A 70 13.76 12.05 20.67
N LEU A 71 13.56 12.57 19.47
CA LEU A 71 14.43 12.37 18.32
C LEU A 71 14.96 13.73 17.85
N ASP A 72 16.27 13.85 17.66
CA ASP A 72 16.89 15.10 17.19
C ASP A 72 16.48 15.47 15.75
N LYS A 73 15.95 14.49 15.00
CA LYS A 73 15.39 14.56 13.65
C LYS A 73 14.44 13.37 13.47
N PRO A 74 13.58 13.32 12.44
CA PRO A 74 12.75 12.14 12.22
C PRO A 74 13.58 10.87 12.04
N ALA A 75 13.04 9.75 12.54
CA ALA A 75 13.68 8.44 12.49
C ALA A 75 13.97 8.01 11.04
N ALA A 76 15.18 7.51 10.80
CA ALA A 76 15.64 7.07 9.49
C ALA A 76 15.80 5.54 9.40
N LYS A 77 15.92 4.85 10.54
CA LYS A 77 16.06 3.39 10.65
C LYS A 77 15.05 2.86 11.64
N VAL A 78 13.82 2.70 11.15
CA VAL A 78 12.71 2.20 11.97
C VAL A 78 12.66 0.68 11.93
N VAL A 79 12.49 0.06 13.10
CA VAL A 79 12.13 -1.34 13.24
C VAL A 79 10.68 -1.44 13.71
N SER A 80 9.87 -2.23 13.01
CA SER A 80 8.46 -2.44 13.35
C SER A 80 8.24 -3.87 13.84
N LEU A 81 7.71 -4.03 15.05
CA LEU A 81 7.48 -5.34 15.64
C LEU A 81 6.03 -5.82 15.53
N GLU A 82 5.17 -5.02 14.89
CA GLU A 82 3.78 -5.38 14.59
C GLU A 82 3.39 -5.07 13.15
N TRP A 83 2.46 -5.86 12.60
CA TRP A 83 2.10 -5.74 11.18
C TRP A 83 1.36 -4.44 10.87
N GLN A 84 0.45 -4.00 11.75
CA GLN A 84 -0.26 -2.73 11.54
C GLN A 84 0.72 -1.56 11.38
N TYR A 85 1.73 -1.45 12.25
CA TYR A 85 2.73 -0.39 12.13
C TYR A 85 3.65 -0.58 10.93
N THR A 86 3.86 -1.82 10.47
CA THR A 86 4.56 -2.09 9.21
C THR A 86 3.75 -1.55 8.02
N GLU A 87 2.46 -1.82 7.95
CA GLU A 87 1.56 -1.27 6.92
C GLU A 87 1.52 0.26 6.96
N ASP A 88 1.42 0.85 8.16
CA ASP A 88 1.41 2.30 8.36
C ASP A 88 2.70 2.95 7.83
N LEU A 89 3.87 2.38 8.15
CA LEU A 89 5.15 2.88 7.66
C LEU A 89 5.21 2.84 6.13
N LEU A 90 4.85 1.71 5.52
CA LEU A 90 4.86 1.56 4.07
C LEU A 90 3.90 2.53 3.39
N SER A 91 2.69 2.69 3.94
CA SER A 91 1.66 3.63 3.48
C SER A 91 2.09 5.10 3.60
N LEU A 92 2.96 5.41 4.57
CA LEU A 92 3.58 6.72 4.76
C LEU A 92 4.90 6.87 3.99
N CYS A 93 5.17 5.98 3.05
CA CYS A 93 6.36 6.00 2.20
C CYS A 93 7.69 5.79 2.96
N VAL A 94 7.61 5.16 4.14
CA VAL A 94 8.76 4.79 4.96
C VAL A 94 9.01 3.29 4.85
N GLY A 95 10.15 2.92 4.26
CA GLY A 95 10.60 1.53 4.24
C GLY A 95 11.22 1.15 5.59
N PRO A 96 10.66 0.20 6.35
CA PRO A 96 11.26 -0.23 7.60
C PRO A 96 12.62 -0.89 7.35
N ALA A 97 13.59 -0.67 8.24
CA ALA A 97 14.88 -1.34 8.18
C ALA A 97 14.77 -2.82 8.53
N ALA A 98 13.88 -3.13 9.48
CA ALA A 98 13.57 -4.49 9.88
C ALA A 98 12.13 -4.61 10.38
N VAL A 99 11.56 -5.81 10.26
CA VAL A 99 10.22 -6.14 10.75
C VAL A 99 10.16 -7.50 11.42
N ALA A 100 9.25 -7.66 12.37
CA ALA A 100 8.92 -8.98 12.90
C ALA A 100 8.01 -9.75 11.93
N ASP A 101 8.31 -11.03 11.74
CA ASP A 101 7.59 -11.98 10.92
C ASP A 101 7.36 -11.47 9.48
N ALA A 102 8.47 -11.15 8.79
CA ALA A 102 8.45 -10.61 7.43
C ALA A 102 7.77 -11.57 6.45
N LYS A 103 7.98 -12.88 6.66
CA LYS A 103 7.32 -13.93 5.88
C LYS A 103 5.81 -13.93 6.11
N GLY A 104 5.36 -13.86 7.36
CA GLY A 104 3.94 -13.80 7.70
C GLY A 104 3.30 -12.53 7.15
N PHE A 105 3.93 -11.37 7.31
CA PHE A 105 3.48 -10.11 6.72
C PHE A 105 3.26 -10.26 5.21
N THR A 106 4.29 -10.72 4.49
CA THR A 106 4.23 -10.90 3.02
C THR A 106 3.20 -11.94 2.59
N THR A 107 2.81 -12.86 3.47
CA THR A 107 1.81 -13.90 3.17
C THR A 107 0.38 -13.39 3.33
N TRP A 108 0.14 -12.53 4.33
CA TRP A 108 -1.21 -12.18 4.77
C TRP A 108 -1.59 -10.74 4.46
N ASP A 109 -0.64 -9.81 4.46
CA ASP A 109 -0.89 -8.47 3.98
C ASP A 109 -0.94 -8.46 2.45
N THR A 110 -1.94 -7.76 1.95
CA THR A 110 -2.21 -7.61 0.51
C THR A 110 -2.31 -6.14 0.11
N ALA A 111 -2.31 -5.22 1.08
CA ALA A 111 -2.37 -3.80 0.83
C ALA A 111 -0.99 -3.27 0.46
N GLU A 112 0.06 -3.72 1.15
CA GLU A 112 1.41 -3.23 0.99
C GLU A 112 2.42 -4.34 0.69
N LYS A 113 3.50 -3.97 -0.01
CA LYS A 113 4.60 -4.88 -0.30
C LYS A 113 5.82 -4.50 0.52
N LEU A 114 6.28 -5.44 1.35
CA LEU A 114 7.53 -5.26 2.06
C LEU A 114 8.72 -5.14 1.10
N PRO A 115 9.61 -4.14 1.25
CA PRO A 115 10.83 -4.03 0.49
C PRO A 115 11.73 -5.25 0.71
N ASP A 116 12.34 -5.77 -0.36
CA ASP A 116 13.20 -6.95 -0.29
C ASP A 116 14.46 -6.74 0.58
N SER A 117 14.82 -5.47 0.85
CA SER A 117 15.92 -5.10 1.76
C SER A 117 15.58 -5.16 3.25
N THR A 118 14.31 -5.41 3.59
CA THR A 118 13.85 -5.41 4.99
C THR A 118 14.34 -6.65 5.70
N THR A 119 15.00 -6.46 6.85
CA THR A 119 15.50 -7.58 7.66
C THR A 119 14.36 -8.21 8.48
N ASP A 120 14.28 -9.53 8.52
CA ASP A 120 13.41 -10.24 9.46
C ASP A 120 14.08 -10.34 10.83
N VAL A 121 13.41 -9.88 11.88
CA VAL A 121 13.92 -9.88 13.26
C VAL A 121 13.19 -10.86 14.17
N GLY A 122 12.68 -11.96 13.64
CA GLY A 122 12.03 -13.02 14.42
C GLY A 122 10.51 -12.96 14.33
N THR A 123 9.81 -13.46 15.34
CA THR A 123 8.33 -13.46 15.32
C THR A 123 7.77 -12.27 16.08
N ARG A 124 6.50 -11.94 15.89
CA ARG A 124 5.84 -10.89 16.68
C ARG A 124 5.73 -11.25 18.16
N GLN A 125 5.49 -12.53 18.45
CA GLN A 125 5.38 -13.03 19.83
C GLN A 125 6.75 -13.15 20.52
N GLU A 126 7.80 -13.43 19.74
CA GLU A 126 9.17 -13.57 20.21
C GLU A 126 10.14 -12.89 19.22
N PRO A 127 10.25 -11.54 19.28
CA PRO A 127 11.24 -10.81 18.49
C PRO A 127 12.66 -11.15 18.95
N ASN A 128 13.60 -11.23 18.00
CA ASN A 128 15.00 -11.48 18.26
C ASN A 128 15.73 -10.16 18.57
N VAL A 129 16.07 -9.96 19.85
CA VAL A 129 16.70 -8.73 20.34
C VAL A 129 18.07 -8.49 19.71
N GLU A 130 18.87 -9.53 19.50
CA GLU A 130 20.19 -9.40 18.87
C GLU A 130 20.09 -8.92 17.41
N SER A 131 19.12 -9.43 16.66
CA SER A 131 18.83 -9.02 15.28
C SER A 131 18.30 -7.58 15.24
N ILE A 132 17.42 -7.19 16.18
CA ILE A 132 16.94 -5.81 16.32
C ILE A 132 18.12 -4.88 16.56
N LEU A 133 19.00 -5.19 17.51
CA LEU A 133 20.18 -4.36 17.80
C LEU A 133 21.16 -4.33 16.61
N SER A 134 21.30 -5.44 15.89
CA SER A 134 22.16 -5.52 14.69
C SER A 134 21.63 -4.69 13.53
N ALA A 135 20.32 -4.41 13.49
CA ALA A 135 19.73 -3.49 12.52
C ALA A 135 20.09 -2.01 12.80
N ASP A 136 20.70 -1.71 13.95
CA ASP A 136 21.11 -0.38 14.38
C ASP A 136 19.96 0.65 14.27
N PRO A 137 18.79 0.39 14.91
CA PRO A 137 17.62 1.25 14.79
C PRO A 137 17.78 2.55 15.57
N ASP A 138 17.17 3.62 15.04
CA ASP A 138 16.96 4.87 15.77
C ASP A 138 15.52 5.00 16.32
N LEU A 139 14.64 4.06 15.97
CA LEU A 139 13.31 3.90 16.54
C LEU A 139 12.85 2.44 16.43
N VAL A 140 12.25 1.91 17.51
CA VAL A 140 11.53 0.63 17.50
C VAL A 140 10.08 0.90 17.85
N ILE A 141 9.15 0.41 17.03
CA ILE A 141 7.70 0.54 17.25
C ILE A 141 7.14 -0.84 17.61
N ILE A 142 6.38 -0.89 18.70
CA ILE A 142 5.77 -2.11 19.25
C ILE A 142 4.40 -1.74 19.88
N GLU A 143 3.51 -2.72 20.01
CA GLU A 143 2.29 -2.60 20.82
C GLU A 143 2.55 -2.94 22.30
N THR A 144 1.77 -2.35 23.20
CA THR A 144 1.80 -2.66 24.65
C THR A 144 0.82 -3.76 25.04
#